data_AF-G7VC71-F1
#
_entry.id   AF-G7VC71-F1
#
_cell.length_a   1.000
_cell.length_b   1.000
_cell.length_c   1.000
_cell.angle_alpha   90.00
_cell.angle_beta   90.00
_cell.angle_gamma   90.00
#
_symmetry.space_group_name_H-M   'P 1'
#
loop_
_entity.id
_entity.type
_entity.pdbx_description
1 polymer ?
#
loop_
_entity_poly.entity_id
_entity_poly.type
_entity_poly.pdbx_seq_one_letter_code
_entity_poly.pdbx_strand_id
1 'polypeptide(L)'
;MAFAGLLSVLIAYIVNVQAQMAFDQETASMAQALADSVANQIRAGISSITLPNVYRFNMSIALPSFSPPFDSFFYSIKLVNENDILVVYVNMTAYRGSGMSSTSVYKAVYNITNIKIYAQGTTPLATCSQGDLVDLSQRGCYVMWQMPAPTYVKYLVFTK
;
A
#
# COMPACT_ATOMS: atom_id res chain seq x y z
N MET A 1 -42.82 18.52 -23.31
CA MET A 1 -42.61 18.11 -21.90
C MET A 1 -41.76 16.84 -21.77
N ALA A 2 -41.97 15.78 -22.57
CA ALA A 2 -41.16 14.55 -22.50
C ALA A 2 -39.67 14.69 -22.91
N PHE A 3 -39.36 15.55 -23.89
CA PHE A 3 -37.99 15.79 -24.36
C PHE A 3 -37.07 16.43 -23.31
N ALA A 4 -37.58 17.37 -22.51
CA ALA A 4 -36.81 17.99 -21.44
C ALA A 4 -36.48 17.00 -20.30
N GLY A 5 -37.43 16.10 -19.99
CA GLY A 5 -37.22 15.02 -19.00
C GLY A 5 -36.16 14.01 -19.45
N LEU A 6 -36.18 13.59 -20.72
CA LEU A 6 -35.17 12.69 -21.29
C LEU A 6 -33.76 13.33 -21.32
N LEU A 7 -33.67 14.60 -21.71
CA LEU A 7 -32.41 15.35 -21.69
C LEU A 7 -31.86 15.51 -20.27
N SER A 8 -32.71 15.79 -19.27
CA SER A 8 -32.27 15.88 -17.88
C SER A 8 -31.76 14.54 -17.33
N VAL A 9 -32.39 13.42 -17.72
CA VAL A 9 -31.93 12.08 -17.32
C VAL A 9 -30.60 11.74 -18.00
N LEU A 10 -30.42 12.09 -19.28
CA LEU A 10 -29.18 11.84 -20.00
C LEU A 10 -28.02 12.67 -19.44
N ILE A 11 -28.24 13.96 -19.14
CA ILE A 11 -27.23 14.83 -18.52
C ILE A 11 -26.89 14.34 -17.11
N ALA A 12 -27.89 13.98 -16.30
CA ALA A 12 -27.66 13.41 -14.97
C ALA A 12 -26.87 12.10 -15.04
N TYR A 13 -27.15 11.26 -16.03
CA TYR A 13 -26.40 10.02 -16.28
C TYR A 13 -24.94 10.31 -16.68
N ILE A 14 -24.70 11.23 -17.62
CA ILE A 14 -23.34 11.61 -18.06
C ILE A 14 -22.54 12.19 -16.89
N VAL A 15 -23.14 13.08 -16.11
CA VAL A 15 -22.50 13.66 -14.91
C VAL A 15 -22.16 12.57 -13.90
N ASN A 16 -23.06 11.62 -13.66
CA ASN A 16 -22.81 10.51 -12.75
C ASN A 16 -21.66 9.61 -13.22
N VAL A 17 -21.61 9.28 -14.52
CA VAL A 17 -20.51 8.48 -15.10
C VAL A 17 -19.18 9.23 -15.04
N GLN A 18 -19.16 10.54 -15.32
CA GLN A 18 -17.95 11.35 -15.20
C GLN A 18 -17.47 11.48 -13.74
N ALA A 19 -18.40 11.65 -12.80
CA ALA A 19 -18.09 11.70 -11.37
C ALA A 19 -17.47 10.37 -10.89
N GLN A 20 -18.00 9.22 -11.35
CA GLN A 20 -17.42 7.91 -11.04
C GLN A 20 -16.02 7.75 -11.64
N MET A 21 -15.81 8.15 -12.90
CA MET A 21 -14.48 8.07 -13.52
C MET A 21 -13.43 8.94 -12.81
N ALA A 22 -13.80 10.16 -12.41
CA ALA A 22 -12.92 11.02 -11.62
C ALA A 22 -12.60 10.40 -10.26
N PHE A 23 -13.60 9.79 -9.61
CA PHE A 23 -13.42 9.10 -8.34
C PHE A 23 -12.50 7.87 -8.45
N ASP A 24 -12.59 7.11 -9.53
CA ASP A 24 -11.69 5.98 -9.79
C ASP A 24 -10.25 6.44 -10.00
N GLN A 25 -10.04 7.54 -10.72
CA GLN A 25 -8.72 8.15 -10.91
C GLN A 25 -8.14 8.67 -9.59
N GLU A 26 -8.94 9.32 -8.75
CA GLU A 26 -8.52 9.78 -7.42
C GLU A 26 -8.10 8.59 -6.55
N THR A 27 -8.90 7.51 -6.53
CA THR A 27 -8.58 6.29 -5.76
C THR A 27 -7.29 5.64 -6.26
N ALA A 28 -7.09 5.53 -7.58
CA ALA A 28 -5.86 5.04 -8.17
C ALA A 28 -4.64 5.91 -7.82
N SER A 29 -4.79 7.24 -7.88
CA SER A 29 -3.71 8.17 -7.54
C SER A 29 -3.31 8.07 -6.06
N MET A 30 -4.29 7.89 -5.17
CA MET A 30 -4.06 7.71 -3.74
C MET A 30 -3.39 6.37 -3.43
N ALA A 31 -3.82 5.29 -4.08
CA ALA A 31 -3.18 3.99 -3.96
C ALA A 31 -1.73 4.05 -4.46
N GLN A 32 -1.49 4.72 -5.59
CA GLN A 32 -0.15 4.93 -6.14
C GLN A 32 0.73 5.76 -5.20
N ALA A 33 0.21 6.87 -4.67
CA ALA A 33 0.92 7.70 -3.70
C ALA A 33 1.26 6.93 -2.41
N LEU A 34 0.35 6.06 -1.95
CA LEU A 34 0.61 5.18 -0.80
C LEU A 34 1.70 4.16 -1.12
N ALA A 35 1.64 3.50 -2.27
CA ALA A 35 2.68 2.56 -2.70
C ALA A 35 4.05 3.24 -2.83
N ASP A 36 4.10 4.44 -3.42
CA ASP A 36 5.31 5.23 -3.57
C ASP A 36 5.84 5.73 -2.22
N SER A 37 4.97 6.16 -1.30
CA SER A 37 5.34 6.56 0.06
C SER A 37 5.98 5.39 0.83
N VAL A 38 5.34 4.22 0.85
CA VAL A 38 5.85 3.03 1.52
C VAL A 38 7.17 2.57 0.88
N ALA A 39 7.22 2.51 -0.45
CA ALA A 39 8.44 2.14 -1.17
C ALA A 39 9.60 3.10 -0.89
N ASN A 40 9.35 4.41 -0.85
CA ASN A 40 10.38 5.40 -0.57
C ASN A 40 10.87 5.35 0.88
N GLN A 41 9.96 5.15 1.85
CA GLN A 41 10.34 4.91 3.24
C GLN A 41 11.23 3.66 3.36
N ILE A 42 10.86 2.54 2.72
CA ILE A 42 11.68 1.33 2.71
C ILE A 42 13.05 1.58 2.06
N ARG A 43 13.10 2.27 0.91
CA ARG A 43 14.36 2.62 0.23
C ARG A 43 15.26 3.46 1.13
N ALA A 44 14.70 4.39 1.91
CA ALA A 44 15.47 5.17 2.89
C ALA A 44 16.04 4.28 4.01
N GLY A 45 15.30 3.27 4.46
CA GLY A 45 15.81 2.25 5.38
C GLY A 45 16.95 1.44 4.78
N ILE A 46 16.81 1.04 3.51
CA ILE A 46 17.84 0.31 2.76
C ILE A 46 19.10 1.16 2.58
N SER A 47 18.97 2.43 2.17
CA SER A 47 20.13 3.30 2.03
C SER A 47 20.86 3.50 3.36
N SER A 48 20.13 3.51 4.47
CA SER A 48 20.70 3.67 5.81
C SER A 48 21.53 2.44 6.24
N ILE A 49 21.05 1.22 5.99
CA ILE A 49 21.81 -0.02 6.31
C ILE A 49 23.01 -0.22 5.39
N THR A 50 23.02 0.38 4.19
CA THR A 50 24.16 0.29 3.27
C THR A 50 25.33 1.21 3.63
N LEU A 51 25.16 2.11 4.60
CA LEU A 51 26.24 2.98 5.07
C LEU A 51 27.38 2.15 5.71
N PRO A 52 28.65 2.59 5.58
CA PRO A 52 29.77 1.93 6.24
C PRO A 52 29.56 1.83 7.75
N ASN A 53 29.92 0.68 8.34
CA ASN A 53 29.81 0.39 9.77
C ASN A 53 28.39 0.32 10.35
N VAL A 54 27.34 0.29 9.52
CA VAL A 54 25.96 0.01 9.95
C VAL A 54 25.65 -1.47 9.71
N TYR A 55 25.41 -2.22 10.79
CA TYR A 55 25.09 -3.66 10.73
C TYR A 55 23.61 -3.97 10.98
N ARG A 56 22.92 -3.05 11.65
CA ARG A 56 21.49 -3.14 11.95
C ARG A 56 20.85 -1.76 11.94
N PHE A 57 19.70 -1.64 11.30
CA PHE A 57 18.92 -0.42 11.26
C PHE A 57 17.44 -0.74 11.51
N ASN A 58 16.83 -0.08 12.48
CA ASN A 58 15.41 -0.23 12.76
C ASN A 58 14.71 1.07 12.34
N MET A 59 13.62 0.95 11.59
CA MET A 59 12.80 2.10 11.21
C MET A 59 11.34 1.88 11.53
N SER A 60 10.63 2.99 11.71
CA SER A 60 9.18 3.02 11.70
C SER A 60 8.69 3.51 10.34
N ILE A 61 7.58 2.94 9.87
CA ILE A 61 6.84 3.36 8.70
C ILE A 61 5.52 3.93 9.19
N ALA A 62 5.24 5.17 8.80
CA ALA A 62 3.97 5.80 9.03
C ALA A 62 3.03 5.45 7.87
N LEU A 63 1.88 4.88 8.22
CA LEU A 63 0.79 4.59 7.29
C LEU A 63 -0.33 5.63 7.48
N PRO A 64 -0.98 6.09 6.40
CA PRO A 64 -2.04 7.07 6.51
C PRO A 64 -3.24 6.49 7.25
N SER A 65 -3.79 7.28 8.16
CA SER A 65 -5.03 6.99 8.89
C SER A 65 -6.22 7.83 8.40
N PHE A 66 -5.94 8.87 7.60
CA PHE A 66 -6.90 9.85 7.16
C PHE A 66 -6.66 10.20 5.68
N SER A 67 -7.75 10.41 4.96
CA SER A 67 -7.75 10.85 3.57
C SER A 67 -8.88 11.87 3.39
N PRO A 68 -8.58 13.19 3.31
CA PRO A 68 -9.59 14.23 3.13
C PRO A 68 -10.59 14.02 1.97
N PRO A 69 -10.22 13.45 0.80
CA PRO A 69 -11.16 13.30 -0.31
C PRO A 69 -12.20 12.19 -0.11
N PHE A 70 -12.06 11.28 0.86
CA PHE A 70 -12.92 10.11 0.98
C PHE A 70 -13.74 10.15 2.27
N ASP A 71 -15.00 9.72 2.21
CA ASP A 71 -15.83 9.57 3.42
C ASP A 71 -15.29 8.42 4.28
N SER A 72 -14.88 7.34 3.61
CA SER A 72 -14.15 6.24 4.21
C SER A 72 -13.28 5.54 3.17
N PHE A 73 -12.23 4.87 3.64
CA PHE A 73 -11.35 4.09 2.78
C PHE A 73 -10.72 2.95 3.58
N PHE A 74 -10.40 1.88 2.87
CA PHE A 74 -9.71 0.72 3.36
C PHE A 74 -8.53 0.48 2.44
N TYR A 75 -7.42 -0.01 3.00
CA TYR A 75 -6.32 -0.49 2.18
C TYR A 75 -5.66 -1.70 2.82
N SER A 76 -5.04 -2.50 1.97
CA SER A 76 -4.08 -3.52 2.37
C SER A 76 -2.76 -3.30 1.65
N ILE A 77 -1.68 -3.37 2.41
CA ILE A 77 -0.31 -3.29 1.93
C ILE A 77 0.30 -4.67 2.12
N LYS A 78 0.71 -5.31 1.03
CA LYS A 78 1.45 -6.57 1.07
C LYS A 78 2.89 -6.30 0.66
N LEU A 79 3.82 -6.59 1.56
CA LEU A 79 5.26 -6.60 1.25
C LEU A 79 5.65 -8.04 0.99
N VAL A 80 6.22 -8.33 -0.18
CA VAL A 80 6.61 -9.69 -0.58
C VAL A 80 7.93 -9.67 -1.31
N ASN A 81 8.72 -10.72 -1.10
CA ASN A 81 9.88 -10.99 -1.93
C ASN A 81 9.49 -11.91 -3.10
N GLU A 82 9.47 -11.33 -4.29
CA GLU A 82 9.26 -12.02 -5.55
C GLU A 82 10.60 -12.10 -6.29
N ASN A 83 11.21 -13.30 -6.30
CA ASN A 83 12.46 -13.56 -7.01
C ASN A 83 13.60 -12.59 -6.63
N ASP A 84 13.82 -12.43 -5.33
CA ASP A 84 14.81 -11.52 -4.73
C ASP A 84 14.48 -10.03 -4.94
N ILE A 85 13.30 -9.68 -5.46
CA ILE A 85 12.84 -8.31 -5.55
C ILE A 85 11.80 -8.08 -4.47
N LEU A 86 12.05 -7.11 -3.59
CA LEU A 86 11.04 -6.64 -2.65
C LEU A 86 9.99 -5.83 -3.43
N VAL A 87 8.75 -6.29 -3.41
CA VAL A 87 7.60 -5.65 -4.04
C VAL A 87 6.59 -5.25 -2.98
N VAL A 88 6.07 -4.03 -3.11
CA VAL A 88 4.95 -3.51 -2.33
C VAL A 88 3.71 -3.59 -3.21
N TYR A 89 2.69 -4.32 -2.77
CA TYR A 89 1.36 -4.29 -3.34
C TYR A 89 0.44 -3.46 -2.45
N VAL A 90 -0.33 -2.58 -3.05
CA VAL A 90 -1.35 -1.78 -2.35
C VAL A 90 -2.69 -2.03 -3.02
N ASN A 91 -3.62 -2.58 -2.26
CA ASN A 91 -5.03 -2.63 -2.64
C ASN A 91 -5.75 -1.57 -1.84
N MET A 92 -6.52 -0.71 -2.50
CA MET A 92 -7.27 0.36 -1.87
C MET A 92 -8.70 0.31 -2.34
N THR A 93 -9.62 0.47 -1.40
CA THR A 93 -11.05 0.63 -1.64
C THR A 93 -11.49 1.93 -0.97
N ALA A 94 -12.11 2.83 -1.72
CA ALA A 94 -12.58 4.12 -1.24
C ALA A 94 -14.09 4.26 -1.45
N TYR A 95 -14.71 5.06 -0.58
CA TYR A 95 -16.15 5.37 -0.61
C TYR A 95 -16.37 6.88 -0.58
N ARG A 96 -17.31 7.36 -1.40
CA ARG A 96 -17.79 8.74 -1.42
C ARG A 96 -19.29 8.74 -1.74
N GLY A 97 -20.14 9.10 -0.77
CA GLY A 97 -21.59 8.95 -0.87
C GLY A 97 -21.99 7.51 -1.17
N SER A 98 -22.72 7.28 -2.27
CA SER A 98 -23.07 5.94 -2.76
C SER A 98 -22.02 5.34 -3.72
N GLY A 99 -20.97 6.08 -4.06
CA GLY A 99 -19.90 5.64 -4.95
C GLY A 99 -18.88 4.77 -4.23
N MET A 100 -18.42 3.73 -4.92
CA MET A 100 -17.36 2.82 -4.47
C MET A 100 -16.33 2.69 -5.59
N SER A 101 -15.05 2.71 -5.22
CA SER A 101 -13.94 2.45 -6.14
C SER A 101 -12.92 1.53 -5.47
N SER A 102 -12.40 0.58 -6.23
CA SER A 102 -11.36 -0.35 -5.79
C SER A 102 -10.24 -0.41 -6.81
N THR A 103 -9.01 -0.32 -6.35
CA THR A 103 -7.82 -0.35 -7.20
C THR A 103 -6.69 -1.11 -6.54
N SER A 104 -5.83 -1.67 -7.39
CA SER A 104 -4.66 -2.44 -6.99
C SER A 104 -3.46 -1.91 -7.76
N VAL A 105 -2.43 -1.48 -7.04
CA VAL A 105 -1.17 -1.02 -7.60
C VAL A 105 -0.01 -1.78 -6.96
N TYR A 106 1.12 -1.82 -7.64
CA TYR A 106 2.32 -2.43 -7.11
C TYR A 106 3.56 -1.59 -7.43
N LYS A 107 4.57 -1.72 -6.59
CA LYS A 107 5.86 -1.04 -6.76
C LYS A 107 7.01 -1.96 -6.38
N ALA A 108 7.92 -2.17 -7.31
CA ALA A 108 9.21 -2.78 -7.03
C ALA A 108 10.09 -1.79 -6.23
N VAL A 109 10.61 -2.24 -5.10
CA VAL A 109 11.34 -1.40 -4.14
C VAL A 109 12.84 -1.55 -4.32
N TYR A 110 13.36 -2.77 -4.22
CA TYR A 110 14.79 -3.07 -4.15
C TYR A 110 15.08 -4.55 -4.47
N ASN A 111 16.29 -4.83 -4.96
CA ASN A 111 16.78 -6.19 -5.17
C ASN A 111 17.55 -6.68 -3.92
N ILE A 112 16.95 -7.60 -3.18
CA ILE A 112 17.46 -8.19 -1.94
C ILE A 112 18.59 -9.17 -2.25
N THR A 113 19.82 -8.66 -2.34
CA THR A 113 21.02 -9.49 -2.55
C THR A 113 21.86 -9.68 -1.29
N ASN A 114 22.07 -8.60 -0.51
CA ASN A 114 23.08 -8.55 0.55
C ASN A 114 22.55 -8.01 1.88
N ILE A 115 21.23 -7.92 2.04
CA ILE A 115 20.59 -7.41 3.25
C ILE A 115 19.45 -8.34 3.64
N LYS A 116 19.24 -8.48 4.95
CA LYS A 116 18.04 -9.09 5.49
C LYS A 116 17.05 -8.01 5.86
N ILE A 117 15.80 -8.20 5.47
CA ILE A 117 14.70 -7.27 5.72
C ILE A 117 13.64 -8.01 6.52
N TYR A 118 13.35 -7.51 7.72
CA TYR A 118 12.32 -8.04 8.60
C TYR A 118 11.22 -7.01 8.76
N ALA A 119 9.97 -7.47 8.71
CA ALA A 119 8.81 -6.61 8.86
C ALA A 119 7.92 -7.05 10.01
N GLN A 120 7.46 -6.10 10.83
CA GLN A 120 6.50 -6.40 11.88
C GLN A 120 5.18 -6.89 11.28
N GLY A 121 4.67 -7.99 11.80
CA GLY A 121 3.36 -8.50 11.46
C GLY A 121 3.33 -10.01 11.46
N THR A 122 2.26 -10.55 10.89
CA THR A 122 2.06 -11.98 10.78
C THR A 122 2.10 -12.41 9.32
N THR A 123 2.53 -13.64 9.12
CA THR A 123 2.56 -14.32 7.83
C THR A 123 1.95 -15.70 8.02
N PRO A 124 1.22 -16.24 7.04
CA PRO A 124 0.72 -17.61 7.13
C PRO A 124 1.83 -18.66 6.98
N LEU A 125 3.03 -18.26 6.53
CA LEU A 125 4.16 -19.14 6.31
C LEU A 125 5.04 -19.18 7.57
N ALA A 126 4.88 -20.22 8.40
CA ALA A 126 5.62 -20.34 9.66
C ALA A 126 7.16 -20.25 9.49
N THR A 127 7.69 -20.73 8.35
CA THR A 127 9.12 -20.66 7.99
C THR A 127 9.64 -19.23 7.81
N CYS A 128 8.75 -18.31 7.46
CA CYS A 128 9.06 -16.89 7.26
C CYS A 128 8.99 -16.08 8.56
N SER A 129 8.49 -16.68 9.65
CA SER A 129 8.30 -15.99 10.92
C SER A 129 9.55 -16.09 11.81
N GLN A 130 9.93 -14.97 12.41
CA GLN A 130 10.97 -14.86 13.44
C GLN A 130 10.41 -14.04 14.62
N GLY A 131 9.67 -14.71 15.50
CA GLY A 131 8.92 -14.04 16.57
C GLY A 131 7.78 -13.21 16.01
N ASP A 132 7.74 -11.92 16.33
CA ASP A 132 6.73 -10.96 15.83
C ASP A 132 7.12 -10.28 14.50
N LEU A 133 8.18 -10.80 13.86
CA LEU A 133 8.73 -10.29 12.61
C LEU A 133 8.64 -11.33 11.50
N VAL A 134 8.45 -10.87 10.27
CA VAL A 134 8.48 -11.69 9.07
C VAL A 134 9.77 -11.40 8.31
N ASP A 135 10.54 -12.44 8.01
CA ASP A 135 11.75 -12.37 7.17
C ASP A 135 11.35 -12.25 5.70
N LEU A 136 11.38 -11.01 5.17
CA LEU A 136 11.11 -10.71 3.77
C LEU A 136 12.32 -10.99 2.88
N SER A 137 13.46 -11.43 3.42
CA SER A 137 14.64 -11.76 2.61
C SER A 137 14.51 -13.13 1.95
N GLN A 138 13.62 -13.97 2.47
CA GLN A 138 13.33 -15.29 1.92
C GLN A 138 12.30 -15.17 0.80
N ARG A 139 12.54 -15.87 -0.31
CA ARG A 139 11.64 -15.87 -1.47
C ARG A 139 10.26 -16.39 -1.09
N GLY A 140 9.21 -15.70 -1.54
CA GLY A 140 7.82 -16.07 -1.26
C GLY A 140 7.32 -15.66 0.13
N CYS A 141 8.19 -15.19 1.02
CA CYS A 141 7.78 -14.64 2.30
C CYS A 141 7.14 -13.27 2.12
N TYR A 142 6.04 -13.05 2.84
CA TYR A 142 5.30 -11.81 2.79
C TYR A 142 4.65 -11.47 4.12
N VAL A 143 4.45 -10.18 4.34
CA VAL A 143 3.60 -9.64 5.40
C VAL A 143 2.47 -8.83 4.78
N MET A 144 1.33 -8.81 5.44
CA MET A 144 0.19 -7.97 5.05
C MET A 144 -0.19 -7.04 6.19
N TRP A 145 -0.29 -5.74 5.88
CA TRP A 145 -0.80 -4.71 6.77
C TRP A 145 -2.14 -4.23 6.24
N GLN A 146 -3.17 -4.17 7.08
CA GLN A 146 -4.52 -3.80 6.66
C GLN A 146 -5.04 -2.65 7.52
N MET A 147 -5.72 -1.69 6.89
CA MET A 147 -6.52 -0.68 7.59
C MET A 147 -7.98 -1.16 7.70
N PRO A 148 -8.68 -0.94 8.83
CA PRO A 148 -8.20 -0.32 10.07
C PRO A 148 -7.25 -1.24 10.84
N ALA A 149 -6.03 -0.76 11.09
CA ALA A 149 -5.09 -1.42 11.99
C ALA A 149 -5.21 -0.78 13.39
N PRO A 150 -4.94 -1.53 14.47
CA PRO A 150 -4.80 -0.95 15.80
C PRO A 150 -3.62 0.03 15.88
N THR A 151 -2.67 -0.05 14.94
CA THR A 151 -1.51 0.84 14.84
C THR A 151 -1.30 1.36 13.42
N TYR A 152 -1.17 2.68 13.27
CA TYR A 152 -0.79 3.35 12.02
C TYR A 152 0.71 3.37 11.78
N VAL A 153 1.49 2.88 12.75
CA VAL A 153 2.94 2.75 12.66
C VAL A 153 3.28 1.27 12.57
N LYS A 154 4.12 0.92 11.59
CA LYS A 154 4.70 -0.42 11.41
C LYS A 154 6.21 -0.33 11.52
N TYR A 155 6.85 -1.41 11.94
CA TYR A 155 8.30 -1.43 12.09
C TYR A 155 8.95 -2.32 11.05
N LEU A 156 10.10 -1.88 10.54
CA LEU A 156 11.00 -2.68 9.73
C LEU A 156 12.39 -2.71 10.37
N VAL A 157 13.06 -3.84 10.22
CA VAL A 157 14.44 -4.05 10.67
C VAL A 157 15.26 -4.50 9.48
N PHE A 158 16.40 -3.86 9.27
CA PHE A 158 17.37 -4.20 8.23
C PHE A 158 18.66 -4.67 8.89
N THR A 159 19.26 -5.73 8.34
CA THR A 159 20.50 -6.32 8.84
C THR A 159 21.43 -6.64 7.67
N LYS A 160 22.74 -6.46 7.85
CA LYS A 160 23.79 -6.83 6.89
C LYS A 160 24.54 -8.07 7.34
#